data_AF-A0A382TU25-F1
#
_entry.id   AF-A0A382TU25-F1
#
_cell.length_a   1.000
_cell.length_b   1.000
_cell.length_c   1.000
_cell.angle_alpha   90.00
_cell.angle_beta   90.00
_cell.angle_gamma   90.00
#
_symmetry.space_group_name_H-M   'P 1'
#
loop_
_entity.id
_entity.type
_entity.pdbx_description
1 polymer ?
#
loop_
_entity_poly.entity_id
_entity_poly.type
_entity_poly.pdbx_seq_one_letter_code
_entity_poly.pdbx_strand_id
1 'polypeptide(L)'
;MLKKKFKLSLILIILVSFIQNAFSLEPNIFVQSTVNRASQILSDDISKEQKIEKLKLIAKDTVDIRGVGFYSLGKYRKTLNNNQKKKYMDL
;
A
#
# COMPACT_ATOMS: atom_id res chain seq x y z
N MET A 1 6.23 28.55 36.18
CA MET A 1 6.85 27.60 35.22
C MET A 1 6.38 26.15 35.44
N LEU A 2 6.40 25.63 36.66
CA LEU A 2 5.97 24.25 37.01
C LEU A 2 4.53 23.90 36.57
N LYS A 3 3.56 24.78 36.80
CA LYS A 3 2.15 24.57 36.38
C LYS A 3 1.97 24.38 34.87
N LYS A 4 2.78 25.05 34.04
CA LYS A 4 2.76 24.89 32.57
C LYS A 4 3.37 23.55 32.17
N LYS A 5 4.47 23.13 32.82
CA LYS A 5 5.09 21.81 32.62
C LYS A 5 4.15 20.67 33.03
N PHE A 6 3.39 20.84 34.12
CA PHE A 6 2.38 19.88 34.56
C PHE A 6 1.22 19.75 33.56
N LYS A 7 0.67 20.87 33.07
CA LYS A 7 -0.36 20.84 32.01
C LYS A 7 0.14 20.15 30.74
N LEU A 8 1.38 20.43 30.32
CA LEU A 8 1.98 19.77 29.15
C LEU A 8 2.15 18.26 29.36
N SER A 9 2.62 17.85 30.55
CA SER A 9 2.75 16.44 30.91
C SER A 9 1.39 15.73 30.90
N LEU A 10 0.33 16.38 31.41
CA LEU A 10 -1.01 15.82 31.40
C LEU A 10 -1.54 15.64 29.97
N ILE A 11 -1.34 16.62 29.09
CA ILE A 11 -1.69 16.52 27.67
C ILE A 11 -0.92 15.37 27.00
N LEU A 12 0.36 15.22 27.29
CA LEU A 12 1.18 14.14 26.72
C LEU A 12 0.70 12.76 27.19
N ILE A 13 0.37 12.61 28.48
CA ILE A 13 -0.18 11.38 29.05
C ILE A 13 -1.52 11.03 28.38
N ILE A 14 -2.38 12.02 28.18
CA ILE A 14 -3.66 11.85 27.48
C ILE A 14 -3.41 11.40 26.03
N LEU A 15 -2.49 12.02 25.30
CA LEU A 15 -2.16 11.64 23.91
C LEU A 15 -1.62 10.21 23.79
N VAL A 16 -0.73 9.79 24.70
CA VAL A 16 -0.18 8.43 24.70
C VAL A 16 -1.26 7.38 25.06
N SER A 17 -2.26 7.77 25.85
CA SER A 17 -3.38 6.88 26.23
C SER A 17 -4.27 6.49 25.04
N PHE A 18 -4.17 7.20 23.91
CA PHE A 18 -4.90 6.90 22.67
C PHE A 18 -4.06 6.15 21.63
N ILE A 19 -2.83 5.73 21.95
CA ILE A 19 -2.04 4.89 21.05
C ILE A 19 -2.68 3.49 21.04
N GLN A 20 -3.43 3.20 19.98
CA GLN A 20 -3.95 1.88 19.69
C GLN A 20 -3.14 1.24 18.55
N ASN A 21 -3.16 -0.08 18.50
CA ASN A 21 -2.63 -0.81 17.35
C ASN A 21 -3.47 -0.45 16.10
N ALA A 22 -2.81 -0.30 14.96
CA ALA A 22 -3.53 -0.15 13.70
C ALA A 22 -4.32 -1.42 13.41
N PHE A 23 -5.57 -1.27 12.96
CA PHE A 23 -6.39 -2.39 12.46
C PHE A 23 -5.94 -2.75 11.04
N SER A 24 -4.70 -3.22 10.91
CA SER A 24 -4.12 -3.70 9.65
C SER A 24 -3.95 -5.21 9.69
N LEU A 25 -4.03 -5.84 8.52
CA LEU A 25 -3.62 -7.23 8.37
C LEU A 25 -2.13 -7.39 8.67
N GLU A 26 -1.78 -8.50 9.32
CA GLU A 26 -0.38 -8.89 9.44
C GLU A 26 0.22 -9.13 8.04
N PRO A 27 1.48 -8.73 7.79
CA PRO A 27 2.06 -8.83 6.45
C PRO A 27 2.06 -10.23 5.84
N ASN A 28 2.33 -11.28 6.63
CA ASN A 28 2.27 -12.67 6.20
C ASN A 28 0.85 -13.10 5.80
N ILE A 29 -0.16 -12.71 6.60
CA ILE A 29 -1.57 -12.99 6.31
C ILE A 29 -2.02 -12.24 5.06
N PHE A 30 -1.61 -10.99 4.90
CA PHE A 30 -1.86 -10.20 3.70
C PHE A 30 -1.28 -10.87 2.44
N VAL A 31 -0.01 -11.28 2.47
CA VAL A 31 0.64 -11.97 1.35
C VAL A 31 -0.07 -13.29 1.04
N GLN A 32 -0.35 -14.12 2.05
CA GLN A 32 -1.00 -15.40 1.85
C GLN A 32 -2.41 -15.24 1.27
N SER A 33 -3.19 -14.28 1.78
CA SER A 33 -4.53 -14.00 1.26
C SER A 33 -4.51 -13.56 -0.21
N THR A 34 -3.50 -12.78 -0.60
CA THR A 34 -3.29 -12.33 -1.98
C THR A 34 -2.97 -13.52 -2.89
N VAL A 35 -2.06 -14.40 -2.47
CA VAL A 35 -1.68 -15.61 -3.21
C VAL A 35 -2.88 -16.55 -3.37
N ASN A 36 -3.67 -16.76 -2.31
CA ASN A 36 -4.85 -17.62 -2.37
C ASN A 36 -5.88 -17.10 -3.38
N ARG A 37 -6.20 -15.79 -3.33
CA ARG A 37 -7.11 -15.16 -4.30
C ARG A 37 -6.62 -15.30 -5.74
N ALA A 38 -5.32 -15.10 -5.98
CA ALA A 38 -4.74 -15.23 -7.31
C ALA A 38 -4.74 -16.70 -7.80
N SER A 39 -4.36 -17.64 -6.94
CA SER A 39 -4.35 -19.08 -7.23
C SER A 39 -5.74 -19.60 -7.61
N GLN A 40 -6.78 -19.12 -6.91
CA GLN A 40 -8.16 -19.45 -7.23
C GLN A 40 -8.53 -19.01 -8.66
N ILE A 41 -8.29 -17.74 -9.02
CA ILE A 41 -8.56 -17.24 -10.38
C ILE A 41 -7.80 -18.03 -11.45
N LEU A 42 -6.55 -18.39 -11.17
CA LEU A 42 -5.73 -19.16 -12.11
C LEU A 42 -6.28 -20.59 -12.31
N SER A 43 -6.89 -21.16 -11.26
CA SER A 43 -7.47 -22.51 -11.28
C SER A 43 -8.90 -22.56 -11.82
N ASP A 44 -9.62 -21.43 -11.81
CA ASP A 44 -10.99 -21.33 -12.34
C ASP A 44 -11.07 -21.73 -13.83
N ASP A 45 -12.18 -22.35 -14.22
CA ASP A 45 -12.51 -22.67 -15.63
C ASP A 45 -13.14 -21.45 -16.33
N ILE A 46 -12.32 -20.43 -16.57
CA ILE A 46 -12.69 -19.18 -17.25
C ILE A 46 -11.66 -18.85 -18.33
N SER A 47 -12.01 -17.96 -19.27
CA SER A 47 -11.12 -17.58 -20.36
C SER A 47 -9.85 -16.90 -19.83
N LYS A 48 -8.76 -16.97 -20.60
CA LYS A 48 -7.49 -16.31 -20.27
C LYS A 48 -7.68 -14.81 -20.04
N GLU A 49 -8.49 -14.17 -20.86
CA GLU A 49 -8.80 -12.74 -20.78
C GLU A 49 -9.53 -12.43 -19.48
N GLN A 50 -10.50 -13.26 -19.10
CA GLN A 50 -11.21 -13.12 -17.82
C GLN A 50 -10.27 -13.30 -16.63
N LYS A 51 -9.32 -14.25 -16.68
CA LYS A 51 -8.28 -14.41 -15.65
C LYS A 51 -7.44 -13.14 -15.52
N ILE A 52 -6.99 -12.59 -16.65
CA ILE A 52 -6.18 -11.36 -16.67
C ILE A 52 -6.93 -10.19 -16.03
N GLU A 53 -8.21 -9.98 -16.39
CA GLU A 53 -9.00 -8.89 -15.81
C GLU A 53 -9.22 -9.07 -14.30
N LYS A 54 -9.52 -10.29 -13.83
CA LYS A 54 -9.65 -10.55 -12.40
C LYS A 54 -8.32 -10.38 -11.64
N LEU A 55 -7.20 -10.82 -12.22
CA LEU A 55 -5.87 -10.65 -11.62
C LEU A 55 -5.46 -9.17 -11.54
N LYS A 56 -5.81 -8.35 -12.54
CA LYS A 56 -5.62 -6.89 -12.49
C LYS A 56 -6.37 -6.25 -11.32
N LEU A 57 -7.56 -6.74 -10.99
CA LEU A 57 -8.32 -6.25 -9.83
C LEU A 57 -7.58 -6.56 -8.52
N ILE A 58 -7.08 -7.79 -8.35
CA ILE A 58 -6.24 -8.13 -7.17
C ILE A 58 -5.01 -7.23 -7.11
N ALA A 59 -4.31 -7.04 -8.23
CA ALA A 59 -3.11 -6.20 -8.26
C ALA A 59 -3.40 -4.76 -7.84
N LYS A 60 -4.56 -4.20 -8.24
CA LYS A 60 -4.99 -2.85 -7.81
C LYS A 60 -5.23 -2.76 -6.31
N ASP A 61 -5.75 -3.81 -5.68
CA ASP A 61 -6.02 -3.86 -4.25
C ASP A 61 -4.75 -4.08 -3.41
N THR A 62 -3.80 -4.87 -3.92
CA THR A 62 -2.72 -5.44 -3.10
C THR A 62 -1.31 -4.96 -3.46
N VAL A 63 -1.14 -4.16 -4.51
CA VAL A 63 0.18 -3.74 -5.00
C VAL A 63 0.25 -2.22 -5.09
N ASP A 64 1.33 -1.63 -4.57
CA ASP A 64 1.71 -0.26 -4.91
C ASP A 64 2.30 -0.22 -6.32
N ILE A 65 1.42 -0.27 -7.33
CA ILE A 65 1.79 -0.28 -8.75
C ILE A 65 2.67 0.94 -9.10
N ARG A 66 2.38 2.10 -8.51
CA ARG A 66 3.17 3.32 -8.71
C ARG A 66 4.55 3.20 -8.08
N GLY A 67 4.62 2.65 -6.86
CA GLY A 67 5.87 2.35 -6.18
C GLY A 67 6.76 1.43 -7.00
N VAL A 68 6.21 0.31 -7.49
CA VAL A 68 6.92 -0.65 -8.35
C VAL A 68 7.36 -0.01 -9.67
N GLY A 69 6.48 0.74 -10.35
CA GLY A 69 6.84 1.42 -11.60
C GLY A 69 7.93 2.49 -11.39
N PHE A 70 7.85 3.26 -10.30
CA PHE A 70 8.91 4.20 -9.97
C PHE A 70 10.21 3.52 -9.54
N TYR A 71 10.13 2.33 -8.96
CA TYR A 71 11.30 1.51 -8.66
C TYR A 71 11.99 1.03 -9.95
N SER A 72 11.23 0.61 -10.97
CA SER A 72 11.79 0.19 -12.26
C SER A 72 12.48 1.32 -13.03
N LEU A 73 12.12 2.59 -12.79
CA LEU A 73 12.84 3.74 -13.33
C LEU A 73 14.24 3.96 -12.71
N GLY A 74 14.50 3.41 -11.52
CA GLY A 74 15.77 3.56 -10.82
C GLY A 74 16.23 5.02 -10.68
N LYS A 75 17.50 5.29 -11.03
CA LYS A 75 18.10 6.63 -10.94
C LYS A 75 17.42 7.67 -11.83
N TYR A 76 16.85 7.25 -12.96
CA TYR A 76 16.22 8.15 -13.93
C TYR A 76 14.95 8.80 -13.37
N ARG A 77 14.27 8.17 -12.39
CA ARG A 77 13.11 8.77 -11.70
C ARG A 77 13.40 10.17 -11.19
N LYS A 78 14.63 10.43 -10.69
CA LYS A 78 15.02 11.70 -10.10
C LYS A 78 15.13 12.84 -11.13
N THR A 79 15.41 12.51 -12.40
CA THR A 79 15.58 13.50 -13.47
C THR A 79 14.28 13.81 -14.21
N LEU A 80 13.23 13.00 -14.02
CA LEU A 80 11.94 13.20 -14.66
C LEU A 80 11.11 14.29 -13.97
N ASN A 81 10.51 15.16 -14.77
CA ASN A 81 9.49 16.10 -14.31
C ASN A 81 8.14 15.40 -14.04
N ASN A 82 7.19 16.12 -13.43
CA ASN A 82 5.90 15.54 -13.05
C ASN A 82 5.09 15.04 -14.25
N ASN A 83 5.13 15.73 -15.39
CA ASN A 83 4.42 15.31 -16.60
C ASN A 83 5.01 14.02 -17.17
N GLN A 84 6.34 13.87 -17.15
CA GLN A 84 7.02 12.64 -17.57
C GLN A 84 6.72 11.47 -16.62
N LYS A 85 6.73 11.71 -15.30
CA LYS A 85 6.35 10.70 -14.31
C LYS A 85 4.90 10.26 -14.47
N LYS A 86 3.99 11.21 -14.72
CA LYS A 86 2.58 10.92 -14.98
C LYS A 86 2.42 10.09 -16.26
N LYS A 87 3.02 10.54 -17.37
CA LYS A 87 3.00 9.79 -18.65
C LYS A 87 3.53 8.37 -18.52
N TYR A 88 4.56 8.16 -17.71
CA TYR A 88 5.11 6.82 -17.47
C TYR A 88 4.18 5.91 -16.64
N MET A 89 3.35 6.50 -15.76
CA MET A 89 2.39 5.76 -14.91
C MET A 89 1.02 5.55 -15.57
N ASP A 90 0.70 6.34 -16.59
CA ASP A 90 -0.53 6.24 -17.38
C ASP A 90 -0.43 5.18 -18.50
N LEU A 91 0.75 4.57 -18.70
CA LEU A 91 1.03 3.48 -19.63
C LEU A 91 0.84 2.11 -18.97
#